data_AF-A0A388RBH4-F1
#
_entry.id   AF-A0A388RBH4-F1
#
_cell.length_a   1.000
_cell.length_b   1.000
_cell.length_c   1.000
_cell.angle_alpha   90.00
_cell.angle_beta   90.00
_cell.angle_gamma   90.00
#
_symmetry.space_group_name_H-M   'P 1'
#
loop_
_entity.id
_entity.type
_entity.pdbx_description
1 polymer ?
#
loop_
_entity_poly.entity_id
_entity_poly.type
_entity_poly.pdbx_seq_one_letter_code
_entity_poly.pdbx_strand_id
1 'polypeptide(L)'
;MRKSIPILAALVLCGASGLALAHNCPNEMKAIDAKLSTKPALSPENAAKVTKLRADGEAYHKAGKHDESMKSLLEAKKILGM
;
A
#
# COMPACT_ATOMS: atom_id res chain seq x y z
N MET A 1 8.09 -13.52 48.62
CA MET A 1 8.34 -12.25 47.88
C MET A 1 9.79 -12.29 47.44
N ARG A 2 10.15 -12.45 46.17
CA ARG A 2 10.04 -11.46 45.09
C ARG A 2 10.10 -12.18 43.74
N LYS A 3 9.18 -11.80 42.86
CA LYS A 3 9.04 -12.25 41.47
C LYS A 3 10.02 -11.46 40.59
N SER A 4 10.88 -12.15 39.85
CA SER A 4 11.59 -11.64 38.66
C SER A 4 12.11 -12.90 37.95
N ILE A 5 11.87 -13.25 36.69
CA ILE A 5 11.77 -12.51 35.42
C ILE A 5 11.05 -13.45 34.44
N PRO A 6 10.08 -12.97 33.64
CA PRO A 6 10.04 -13.44 32.26
C PRO A 6 9.88 -12.27 31.29
N ILE A 7 10.99 -11.74 30.80
CA ILE A 7 11.00 -10.90 29.59
C ILE A 7 11.69 -11.72 28.50
N LEU A 8 10.95 -12.66 27.94
CA LEU A 8 11.21 -13.22 26.62
C LEU A 8 9.90 -13.14 25.84
N ALA A 9 9.50 -11.91 25.54
CA ALA A 9 8.39 -11.64 24.63
C ALA A 9 8.81 -10.48 23.72
N ALA A 10 8.49 -10.63 22.44
CA ALA A 10 8.60 -9.61 21.39
C ALA A 10 9.97 -9.44 20.70
N LEU A 11 10.56 -10.53 20.21
CA LEU A 11 11.30 -10.46 18.95
C LEU A 11 10.72 -11.53 18.02
N VAL A 12 9.97 -11.08 17.00
CA VAL A 12 9.67 -11.70 15.69
C VAL A 12 8.25 -11.25 15.28
N LEU A 13 8.10 -9.97 14.93
CA LEU A 13 6.93 -9.53 14.15
C LEU A 13 7.22 -8.29 13.29
N CYS A 14 8.37 -8.25 12.61
CA CYS A 14 8.69 -7.15 11.68
C CYS A 14 8.94 -7.60 10.23
N GLY A 15 8.63 -8.85 9.87
CA GLY A 15 8.94 -9.40 8.53
C GLY A 15 7.75 -9.78 7.64
N ALA A 16 6.51 -9.75 8.14
CA ALA A 16 5.35 -10.33 7.43
C ALA A 16 4.58 -9.34 6.54
N SER A 17 4.88 -8.03 6.58
CA SER A 17 4.10 -7.00 5.89
C SER A 17 4.23 -7.02 4.37
N GLY A 18 5.25 -7.69 3.81
CA GLY A 18 5.43 -7.82 2.36
C GLY A 18 4.51 -8.87 1.73
N LEU A 19 4.36 -10.02 2.38
CA LEU A 19 3.59 -11.16 1.84
C LEU A 19 2.07 -10.92 1.89
N ALA A 20 1.60 -10.21 2.92
CA ALA A 20 0.18 -9.86 3.05
C ALA A 20 -0.27 -8.81 2.02
N LEU A 21 0.66 -8.04 1.44
CA LEU A 21 0.35 -6.94 0.52
C LEU A 21 0.08 -7.43 -0.91
N ALA A 22 0.74 -8.48 -1.38
CA ALA A 22 0.54 -9.02 -2.74
C ALA A 22 -0.93 -9.38 -3.01
N HIS A 23 -1.64 -9.89 -2.00
CA HIS A 23 -3.07 -10.21 -2.07
C HIS A 23 -4.00 -9.02 -1.74
N ASN A 24 -3.45 -7.85 -1.37
CA ASN A 24 -4.23 -6.69 -0.94
C ASN A 24 -4.50 -5.65 -2.04
N CYS A 25 -4.09 -5.91 -3.29
CA CYS A 25 -4.20 -4.97 -4.42
C CYS A 25 -5.58 -4.29 -4.52
N PRO A 26 -6.73 -5.01 -4.43
CA PRO A 26 -8.04 -4.37 -4.50
C PRO A 26 -8.33 -3.36 -3.39
N ASN A 27 -7.84 -3.62 -2.18
CA ASN A 27 -8.02 -2.71 -1.05
C ASN A 27 -7.15 -1.45 -1.20
N GLU A 28 -5.93 -1.59 -1.68
CA GLU A 28 -5.06 -0.44 -1.97
C GLU A 28 -5.62 0.43 -3.10
N MET A 29 -6.12 -0.20 -4.17
CA MET A 29 -6.85 0.46 -5.25
C MET A 29 -8.02 1.28 -4.71
N LYS A 30 -8.88 0.66 -3.88
CA LYS A 30 -10.02 1.33 -3.24
C LYS A 30 -9.58 2.49 -2.34
N ALA A 31 -8.49 2.34 -1.60
CA ALA A 31 -7.97 3.39 -0.72
C ALA A 31 -7.47 4.61 -1.53
N ILE A 32 -6.76 4.37 -2.64
CA ILE A 32 -6.36 5.41 -3.59
C ILE A 32 -7.59 6.12 -4.18
N ASP A 33 -8.59 5.36 -4.63
CA ASP A 33 -9.82 5.90 -5.22
C ASP A 33 -10.59 6.77 -4.20
N ALA A 34 -10.66 6.31 -2.95
CA ALA A 34 -11.26 7.06 -1.85
C ALA A 34 -10.50 8.38 -1.59
N LYS A 35 -9.16 8.35 -1.56
CA LYS A 35 -8.34 9.55 -1.39
C LYS A 35 -8.48 10.51 -2.56
N LEU A 36 -8.50 10.04 -3.80
CA LEU A 36 -8.74 10.87 -4.98
C LEU A 36 -10.13 11.52 -4.96
N SER A 37 -11.14 10.82 -4.44
CA SER A 37 -12.50 11.33 -4.30
C SER A 37 -12.60 12.53 -3.34
N THR A 38 -11.65 12.69 -2.40
CA THR A 38 -11.58 13.89 -1.56
C THR A 38 -10.98 15.10 -2.29
N LYS A 39 -10.65 14.99 -3.58
CA LYS A 39 -10.04 16.03 -4.41
C LYS A 39 -8.79 16.63 -3.74
N PRO A 40 -7.76 15.82 -3.44
CA PRO A 40 -6.55 16.31 -2.80
C PRO A 40 -5.88 17.37 -3.69
N ALA A 41 -5.29 18.38 -3.07
CA ALA A 41 -4.52 19.38 -3.79
C ALA A 41 -3.25 18.72 -4.36
N LEU A 42 -3.25 18.47 -5.67
CA LEU A 42 -2.13 17.89 -6.41
C LEU A 42 -1.73 18.83 -7.53
N SER A 43 -0.44 18.87 -7.87
CA SER A 43 -0.02 19.44 -9.15
C SER A 43 -0.64 18.65 -10.31
N PRO A 44 -0.85 19.25 -11.49
CA PRO A 44 -1.35 18.53 -12.67
C PRO A 44 -0.51 17.29 -13.01
N GLU A 45 0.81 17.38 -12.86
CA GLU A 45 1.74 16.28 -13.06
C GLU A 45 1.52 15.13 -12.08
N ASN A 46 1.35 15.45 -10.79
CA ASN A 46 1.09 14.44 -9.76
C ASN A 46 -0.28 13.80 -9.92
N ALA A 47 -1.31 14.57 -10.30
CA ALA A 47 -2.63 14.03 -10.60
C ALA A 47 -2.57 13.01 -11.74
N ALA A 48 -1.93 13.38 -12.86
CA ALA A 48 -1.74 12.48 -14.00
C ALA A 48 -0.95 11.22 -13.62
N LYS A 49 0.13 11.37 -12.84
CA LYS A 49 0.97 10.26 -12.38
C LYS A 49 0.19 9.30 -11.47
N VAL A 50 -0.58 9.81 -10.51
CA VAL A 50 -1.41 8.98 -9.61
C VAL A 50 -2.49 8.23 -10.39
N THR A 51 -3.20 8.89 -11.31
CA THR A 51 -4.22 8.24 -12.14
C THR A 51 -3.62 7.12 -12.98
N LYS A 52 -2.46 7.36 -13.61
CA LYS A 52 -1.76 6.33 -14.38
C LYS A 52 -1.32 5.16 -13.50
N LEU A 53 -0.69 5.42 -12.35
CA LEU A 53 -0.23 4.37 -11.44
C LEU A 53 -1.40 3.53 -10.88
N ARG A 54 -2.55 4.15 -10.61
CA ARG A 54 -3.77 3.46 -10.20
C ARG A 54 -4.33 2.55 -11.30
N ALA A 55 -4.34 3.03 -12.54
CA ALA A 55 -4.76 2.24 -13.69
C ALA A 55 -3.79 1.08 -14.00
N ASP A 56 -2.48 1.36 -13.98
CA ASP A 56 -1.42 0.37 -14.17
C ASP A 56 -1.50 -0.72 -13.09
N GLY A 57 -1.75 -0.34 -11.82
CA GLY A 57 -1.96 -1.29 -10.72
C GLY A 57 -3.10 -2.27 -10.97
N GLU A 58 -4.24 -1.78 -11.48
CA GLU A 58 -5.38 -2.63 -11.84
C GLU A 58 -5.08 -3.55 -13.01
N ALA A 59 -4.40 -3.04 -14.04
CA ALA A 59 -4.01 -3.84 -15.20
C ALA A 59 -3.06 -4.97 -14.78
N TYR A 60 -2.07 -4.69 -13.94
CA TYR A 60 -1.18 -5.70 -13.38
C TYR A 60 -1.93 -6.72 -12.52
N HIS A 61 -2.86 -6.28 -11.65
CA HIS A 61 -3.70 -7.18 -10.86
C HIS A 61 -4.51 -8.13 -11.74
N LYS A 62 -5.19 -7.60 -12.78
CA LYS A 62 -5.96 -8.40 -13.75
C LYS A 62 -5.09 -9.38 -14.54
N ALA A 63 -3.80 -9.07 -14.72
CA ALA A 63 -2.83 -9.93 -15.38
C ALA A 63 -2.12 -10.93 -14.43
N GLY A 64 -2.49 -10.99 -13.14
CA GLY A 64 -1.84 -11.85 -12.13
C GLY A 64 -0.46 -11.35 -11.67
N LYS A 65 -0.06 -10.15 -12.08
CA LYS A 65 1.22 -9.51 -11.76
C LYS A 65 1.11 -8.73 -10.44
N HIS A 66 0.97 -9.45 -9.34
CA HIS A 66 0.64 -8.85 -8.04
C HIS A 66 1.75 -7.92 -7.50
N ASP A 67 3.01 -8.27 -7.70
CA ASP A 67 4.13 -7.44 -7.24
C ASP A 67 4.23 -6.13 -8.02
N GLU A 68 4.03 -6.17 -9.34
CA GLU A 68 3.99 -4.97 -10.17
C GLU A 68 2.77 -4.10 -9.85
N SER A 69 1.62 -4.72 -9.59
CA SER A 69 0.43 -4.02 -9.11
C SER A 69 0.75 -3.26 -7.83
N MET A 70 1.26 -3.95 -6.82
CA MET A 70 1.59 -3.35 -5.53
C MET A 70 2.65 -2.26 -5.65
N LYS A 71 3.69 -2.45 -6.46
CA LYS A 71 4.70 -1.43 -6.72
C LYS A 71 4.09 -0.14 -7.29
N SER A 72 3.17 -0.28 -8.25
CA SER A 72 2.47 0.87 -8.85
C SER A 72 1.58 1.59 -7.83
N LEU A 73 0.79 0.82 -7.07
CA LEU A 73 -0.15 1.35 -6.08
C LEU A 73 0.58 2.03 -4.91
N LEU A 74 1.72 1.50 -4.45
CA LEU A 74 2.52 2.12 -3.39
C LEU A 74 3.12 3.46 -3.82
N GLU A 75 3.58 3.57 -5.08
CA GLU A 75 4.05 4.85 -5.61
C GLU A 75 2.91 5.88 -5.71
N ALA A 76 1.70 5.44 -6.09
CA ALA A 76 0.52 6.31 -6.10
C ALA A 76 0.20 6.83 -4.68
N LYS A 77 0.20 5.92 -3.68
CA LYS A 77 -0.01 6.26 -2.26
C LYS A 77 1.02 7.26 -1.75
N LYS A 78 2.29 7.09 -2.11
CA LYS A 78 3.37 8.02 -1.75
C LYS A 78 3.09 9.44 -2.25
N ILE A 79 2.65 9.59 -3.51
CA ILE A 79 2.29 10.91 -4.08
C ILE A 79 1.06 11.50 -3.38
N LEU A 80 0.12 10.66 -2.96
CA LEU A 80 -1.08 11.05 -2.23
C LEU A 80 -0.85 11.31 -0.73
N GLY A 81 0.36 11.08 -0.21
CA GLY A 81 0.69 11.22 1.20
C GLY A 81 -0.04 10.22 2.09
N MET A 82 -0.19 8.97 1.61
CA MET A 82 -0.83 7.85 2.32
C MET A 82 0.17 6.82 2.81
#